data_AF-A0A016VJB8-F1
#
_entry.id   AF-A0A016VJB8-F1
#
_cell.length_a   1.000
_cell.length_b   1.000
_cell.length_c   1.000
_cell.angle_alpha   90.00
_cell.angle_beta   90.00
_cell.angle_gamma   90.00
#
_symmetry.space_group_name_H-M   'P 1'
#
loop_
_entity.id
_entity.type
_entity.pdbx_description
1 polymer ?
#
loop_
_entity_poly.entity_id
_entity_poly.type
_entity_poly.pdbx_seq_one_letter_code
_entity_poly.pdbx_strand_id
1 'polypeptide(L)'
;MFKVLLGLETNHDLEDEPLYLNIEREESPLIVNVDRNGYFRQNYDVRGWKNIVKQLKEDHEVYSERTRFGLISDAFAAAQIGRLDYETVFQLLDYVPKEESSLVWYMVKNGLDTIAKFYGNEPDNIWAKRYAEKLMRKRAKRITRNITSKEQEEVRAGMPSKSEDIPSPVFDVSVEEPNSRKILSKRSEEHKASDSSLNDFFDGSFIEAYCKFGPKNCSSTFRSVFEKEVQHRCGDNDKASQCVRLPRHFRGITYCYGVKKLGGIALEKVKNLYKLEDDEEEKKRLTKGMSCASKVSELKGQLLNALERTGGIRISDIVMVFNSVSVNPTAEEFMVNFLIEKWEMIIARFRGEFKQIEGVINACLGKLRSEGQIMLVSVLFEF
;
A
#
# COMPACT_ATOMS: atom_id res chain seq x y z
N MET A 1 25.15 24.57 -19.30
CA MET A 1 24.42 23.60 -20.15
C MET A 1 23.75 22.59 -19.23
N PHE A 2 22.42 22.47 -19.27
CA PHE A 2 21.69 21.52 -18.44
C PHE A 2 21.52 20.21 -19.20
N LYS A 3 21.87 19.09 -18.57
CA LYS A 3 21.70 17.76 -19.14
C LYS A 3 20.36 17.17 -18.70
N VAL A 4 19.47 16.91 -19.65
CA VAL A 4 18.22 16.16 -19.42
C VAL A 4 18.31 14.83 -20.17
N LEU A 5 18.10 13.73 -19.44
CA LEU A 5 17.95 12.41 -20.08
C LEU A 5 16.45 12.14 -20.22
N LEU A 6 16.00 11.94 -21.46
CA LEU A 6 14.65 11.54 -21.81
C LEU A 6 14.70 10.09 -22.28
N GLY A 7 14.03 9.18 -21.56
CA GLY A 7 13.95 7.78 -21.97
C GLY A 7 12.69 7.53 -22.79
N LEU A 8 12.84 7.22 -24.08
CA LEU A 8 11.87 6.46 -24.86
C LEU A 8 12.58 5.18 -25.32
N GLU A 9 12.27 4.04 -24.72
CA GLU A 9 12.71 2.75 -25.25
C GLU A 9 11.94 2.47 -26.54
N THR A 10 12.52 2.86 -27.67
CA THR A 10 12.04 2.42 -28.98
C THR A 10 13.22 1.88 -29.78
N ASN A 11 13.37 0.55 -29.72
CA ASN A 11 14.30 -0.29 -30.47
C ASN A 11 15.80 0.01 -30.34
N HIS A 12 16.59 -1.05 -30.46
CA HIS A 12 18.05 -1.04 -30.43
C HIS A 12 18.64 0.13 -31.24
N ASP A 13 19.64 0.78 -30.64
CA ASP A 13 20.58 1.73 -31.27
C ASP A 13 20.18 3.22 -31.36
N LEU A 14 19.35 3.73 -30.44
CA LEU A 14 19.46 5.14 -30.03
C LEU A 14 20.28 5.17 -28.73
N GLU A 15 21.55 5.58 -28.86
CA GLU A 15 22.43 5.85 -27.74
C GLU A 15 21.72 6.73 -26.71
N ASP A 16 22.00 6.50 -25.41
CA ASP A 16 21.58 7.32 -24.26
C ASP A 16 22.18 8.75 -24.33
N GLU A 17 22.12 9.41 -25.48
CA GLU A 17 22.60 10.75 -25.67
C GLU A 17 21.70 11.72 -24.91
N PRO A 18 22.27 12.53 -24.00
CA PRO A 18 21.48 13.55 -23.34
C PRO A 18 20.98 14.63 -24.27
N LEU A 19 19.76 15.09 -23.98
CA LEU A 19 19.29 16.36 -24.46
C LEU A 19 19.94 17.49 -23.66
N TYR A 20 20.75 18.28 -24.33
CA TYR A 20 21.33 19.49 -23.76
C TYR A 20 20.41 20.69 -23.98
N LEU A 21 19.98 21.32 -22.88
CA LEU A 21 19.18 22.54 -22.92
C LEU A 21 20.04 23.73 -22.48
N ASN A 22 20.12 24.74 -23.35
CA ASN A 22 20.78 26.01 -23.04
C ASN A 22 19.80 26.90 -22.28
N ILE A 23 20.08 27.11 -20.99
CA ILE A 23 19.25 27.92 -20.10
C ILE A 23 20.08 29.13 -19.67
N GLU A 24 19.54 30.32 -19.91
CA GLU A 24 20.20 31.59 -19.57
C GLU A 24 20.33 31.79 -18.04
N ARG A 25 19.39 31.24 -17.27
CA ARG A 25 19.39 31.30 -15.80
C ARG A 25 19.91 30.02 -15.17
N GLU A 26 21.22 30.03 -15.01
CA GLU A 26 22.02 28.93 -14.49
C GLU A 26 21.67 28.45 -13.06
N GLU A 27 20.99 29.28 -12.27
CA GLU A 27 20.57 28.94 -10.90
C GLU A 27 19.09 28.53 -10.79
N SER A 28 18.31 28.65 -11.87
CA SER A 28 16.89 28.30 -11.86
C SER A 28 16.70 26.79 -12.09
N PRO A 29 15.78 26.15 -11.36
CA PRO A 29 15.41 24.76 -11.64
C PRO A 29 14.64 24.70 -12.97
N LEU A 30 14.98 23.73 -13.82
CA LEU A 30 14.21 23.39 -15.02
C LEU A 30 13.47 22.07 -14.77
N ILE A 31 12.17 22.08 -14.99
CA ILE A 31 11.33 20.88 -14.98
C ILE A 31 10.80 20.65 -16.39
N VAL A 32 11.04 19.47 -16.97
CA VAL A 32 10.65 19.20 -18.36
C VAL A 32 9.23 18.66 -18.46
N ASN A 33 8.90 17.62 -17.70
CA ASN A 33 7.59 16.96 -17.70
C ASN A 33 6.69 17.51 -16.58
N VAL A 34 6.36 18.80 -16.67
CA VAL A 34 5.43 19.45 -15.73
C VAL A 34 4.07 18.73 -15.76
N ASP A 35 3.49 18.52 -14.58
CA ASP A 35 2.24 17.78 -14.36
C ASP A 35 2.23 16.32 -14.84
N ARG A 36 3.36 15.82 -15.35
CA ARG A 36 3.54 14.45 -15.84
C ARG A 36 2.58 14.08 -16.97
N ASN A 37 2.35 15.00 -17.90
CA ASN A 37 1.50 14.77 -19.08
C ASN A 37 2.19 13.91 -20.15
N GLY A 38 3.53 13.92 -20.20
CA GLY A 38 4.31 13.09 -21.10
C GLY A 38 4.53 11.68 -20.54
N TYR A 39 4.44 10.66 -21.41
CA TYR A 39 4.76 9.27 -21.07
C TYR A 39 6.27 9.01 -21.17
N PHE A 40 7.04 9.74 -20.36
CA PHE A 40 8.49 9.56 -20.22
C PHE A 40 8.94 9.94 -18.82
N ARG A 41 10.08 9.40 -18.39
CA ARG A 41 10.77 9.80 -17.17
C ARG A 41 11.82 10.85 -17.48
N GLN A 42 12.06 11.72 -16.52
CA GLN A 42 13.09 12.76 -16.61
C GLN A 42 14.21 12.50 -15.61
N ASN A 43 15.45 12.69 -16.03
CA ASN A 43 16.60 12.73 -15.14
C ASN A 43 17.45 13.96 -15.45
N TYR A 44 18.13 14.47 -14.43
CA TYR A 44 18.92 15.70 -14.48
C TYR A 44 20.37 15.38 -14.09
N ASP A 45 21.31 16.21 -14.53
CA ASP A 45 22.64 16.21 -13.95
C ASP A 45 22.62 16.64 -12.46
N VAL A 46 23.79 16.50 -11.82
CA VAL A 46 24.00 16.87 -10.40
C VAL A 46 23.56 18.30 -10.12
N ARG A 47 23.77 19.23 -11.06
CA ARG A 47 23.39 20.64 -10.89
C ARG A 47 21.88 20.82 -10.97
N GLY A 48 21.22 20.21 -11.95
CA GLY A 48 19.77 20.25 -12.11
C GLY A 48 19.06 19.70 -10.88
N TRP A 49 19.48 18.52 -10.39
CA TRP A 49 18.93 17.97 -9.14
C TRP A 49 19.16 18.89 -7.95
N LYS A 50 20.36 19.47 -7.79
CA LYS A 50 20.66 20.42 -6.71
C LYS A 50 19.72 21.63 -6.74
N ASN A 51 19.45 22.19 -7.92
CA ASN A 51 18.53 23.32 -8.07
C ASN A 51 17.09 22.93 -7.71
N ILE A 52 16.63 21.75 -8.14
CA ILE A 52 15.30 21.22 -7.82
C ILE A 52 15.14 21.00 -6.32
N VAL A 53 16.13 20.37 -5.68
CA VAL A 53 16.16 20.14 -4.23
C VAL A 53 16.10 21.45 -3.47
N LYS A 54 16.87 22.46 -3.91
CA LYS A 54 16.85 23.81 -3.31
C LYS A 54 15.45 24.43 -3.39
N GLN A 55 14.84 24.43 -4.58
CA GLN A 55 13.49 24.97 -4.79
C GLN A 55 12.45 24.28 -3.90
N LEU A 56 12.44 22.95 -3.85
CA LEU A 56 11.49 22.21 -3.01
C LEU A 56 11.68 22.48 -1.51
N LYS A 57 12.92 22.67 -1.06
CA LYS A 57 13.21 23.03 0.34
C LYS A 57 12.73 24.45 0.69
N GLU A 58 12.91 25.39 -0.22
CA GLU A 58 12.50 26.79 -0.07
C GLU A 58 10.99 26.93 -0.18
N ASP A 59 10.43 26.58 -1.34
CA ASP A 59 9.00 26.59 -1.63
C ASP A 59 8.65 25.48 -2.65
N HIS A 60 8.12 24.38 -2.13
CA HIS A 60 7.62 23.26 -2.93
C HIS A 60 6.28 23.53 -3.62
N GLU A 61 5.50 24.52 -3.17
CA GLU A 61 4.15 24.78 -3.72
C GLU A 61 4.19 25.50 -5.06
N VAL A 62 5.36 26.03 -5.46
CA VAL A 62 5.62 26.50 -6.84
C VAL A 62 5.37 25.41 -7.88
N TYR A 63 5.56 24.14 -7.51
CA TYR A 63 5.22 23.00 -8.35
C TYR A 63 3.91 22.37 -7.91
N SER A 64 3.08 21.95 -8.87
CA SER A 64 1.88 21.15 -8.58
C SER A 64 2.21 19.84 -7.87
N GLU A 65 1.25 19.25 -7.17
CA GLU A 65 1.42 17.94 -6.56
C GLU A 65 1.79 16.83 -7.57
N ARG A 66 1.30 16.92 -8.82
CA ARG A 66 1.63 15.97 -9.89
C ARG A 66 3.08 16.08 -10.32
N THR A 67 3.60 17.31 -10.40
CA THR A 67 5.00 17.57 -10.72
C THR A 67 5.92 17.05 -9.62
N ARG A 68 5.58 17.32 -8.34
CA ARG A 68 6.34 16.80 -7.18
C ARG A 68 6.30 15.27 -7.11
N PHE A 69 5.13 14.67 -7.36
CA PHE A 69 4.97 13.23 -7.49
C PHE A 69 5.86 12.65 -8.59
N GLY A 70 5.88 13.28 -9.77
CA GLY A 70 6.72 12.90 -10.92
C GLY A 70 8.21 12.93 -10.57
N LEU A 71 8.69 14.02 -9.98
CA LEU A 71 10.08 14.19 -9.58
C LEU A 71 10.55 13.11 -8.60
N ILE A 72 9.76 12.84 -7.56
CA ILE A 72 10.10 11.80 -6.58
C ILE A 72 10.07 10.41 -7.24
N SER A 73 9.05 10.13 -8.04
CA SER A 73 8.90 8.85 -8.75
C SER A 73 10.06 8.56 -9.69
N ASP A 74 10.50 9.58 -10.44
CA ASP A 74 11.59 9.44 -11.41
C ASP A 74 12.95 9.38 -10.72
N ALA A 75 13.14 10.10 -9.61
CA ALA A 75 14.35 9.99 -8.79
C ALA A 75 14.55 8.57 -8.23
N PHE A 76 13.49 7.97 -7.66
CA PHE A 76 13.54 6.58 -7.19
C PHE A 76 13.82 5.60 -8.33
N ALA A 77 13.18 5.76 -9.48
CA ALA A 77 13.38 4.89 -10.63
C ALA A 77 14.81 5.00 -11.20
N ALA A 78 15.34 6.22 -11.33
CA ALA A 78 16.70 6.47 -11.79
C ALA A 78 17.72 5.87 -10.82
N ALA A 79 17.49 5.97 -9.51
CA ALA A 79 18.37 5.39 -8.51
C ALA A 79 18.34 3.86 -8.52
N GLN A 80 17.18 3.25 -8.77
CA GLN A 80 17.04 1.79 -8.87
C GLN A 80 17.88 1.19 -10.01
N ILE A 81 18.11 1.93 -11.10
CA ILE A 81 18.93 1.48 -12.24
C ILE A 81 20.35 2.08 -12.24
N GLY A 82 20.78 2.70 -11.12
CA GLY A 82 22.12 3.28 -10.98
C GLY A 82 22.37 4.55 -11.81
N ARG A 83 21.32 5.21 -12.31
CA ARG A 83 21.41 6.49 -13.04
C ARG A 83 21.29 7.73 -12.15
N LEU A 84 21.12 7.54 -10.84
CA LEU A 84 21.09 8.59 -9.82
C LEU A 84 21.54 8.02 -8.47
N ASP A 85 22.35 8.75 -7.71
CA ASP A 85 22.71 8.30 -6.37
C ASP A 85 21.52 8.41 -5.40
N TYR A 86 21.33 7.39 -4.56
CA TYR A 86 20.32 7.43 -3.49
C TYR A 86 20.54 8.61 -2.52
N GLU A 87 21.77 9.12 -2.40
CA GLU A 87 22.04 10.35 -1.66
C GLU A 87 21.21 11.53 -2.20
N THR A 88 21.15 11.69 -3.53
CA THR A 88 20.34 12.75 -4.16
C THR A 88 18.85 12.53 -3.92
N VAL A 89 18.39 11.26 -3.96
CA VAL A 89 17.01 10.91 -3.60
C VAL A 89 16.69 11.31 -2.16
N PHE A 90 17.57 11.03 -1.21
CA PHE A 90 17.35 11.39 0.20
C PHE A 90 17.40 12.90 0.42
N GLN A 91 18.29 13.63 -0.27
CA GLN A 91 18.31 15.10 -0.27
C GLN A 91 17.02 15.68 -0.85
N LEU A 92 16.44 15.05 -1.88
CA LEU A 92 15.14 15.40 -2.44
C LEU A 92 14.01 15.16 -1.43
N LEU A 93 14.08 14.12 -0.60
CA LEU A 93 13.03 13.85 0.39
C LEU A 93 13.08 14.78 1.63
N ASP A 94 14.13 15.58 1.81
CA ASP A 94 14.27 16.47 2.97
C ASP A 94 13.15 17.52 3.10
N TYR A 95 12.50 17.93 2.01
CA TYR A 95 11.38 18.89 2.07
C TYR A 95 10.07 18.23 2.54
N VAL A 96 9.94 16.92 2.38
CA VAL A 96 8.69 16.16 2.56
C VAL A 96 8.03 16.36 3.94
N PRO A 97 8.72 16.64 5.07
CA PRO A 97 8.06 17.03 6.32
C PRO A 97 7.18 18.30 6.26
N LYS A 98 7.27 19.08 5.17
CA LYS A 98 6.40 20.22 4.83
C LYS A 98 5.27 19.85 3.86
N GLU A 99 5.31 18.67 3.24
CA GLU A 99 4.34 18.22 2.25
C GLU A 99 3.00 17.87 2.90
N GLU A 100 1.90 18.31 2.30
CA GLU A 100 0.54 18.03 2.75
C GLU A 100 -0.24 17.15 1.76
N SER A 101 0.17 17.07 0.48
CA SER A 101 -0.51 16.26 -0.55
C SER A 101 -0.41 14.76 -0.25
N SER A 102 -1.58 14.13 -0.12
CA SER A 102 -1.73 12.69 0.04
C SER A 102 -1.14 11.92 -1.16
N LEU A 103 -1.25 12.47 -2.37
CA LEU A 103 -0.71 11.88 -3.59
C LEU A 103 0.82 11.82 -3.56
N VAL A 104 1.47 12.91 -3.16
CA VAL A 104 2.95 12.96 -3.05
C VAL A 104 3.43 12.01 -1.96
N TRP A 105 2.78 12.02 -0.80
CA TRP A 105 3.10 11.09 0.28
C TRP A 105 2.92 9.62 -0.10
N TYR A 106 1.93 9.29 -0.94
CA TYR A 106 1.79 7.95 -1.48
C TYR A 106 3.03 7.52 -2.28
N MET A 107 3.61 8.41 -3.10
CA MET A 107 4.85 8.11 -3.83
C MET A 107 6.04 7.94 -2.90
N VAL A 108 6.22 8.87 -1.95
CA VAL A 108 7.31 8.80 -0.95
C VAL A 108 7.24 7.48 -0.19
N LYS A 109 6.05 7.14 0.34
CA LYS A 109 5.81 5.90 1.07
C LYS A 109 6.22 4.67 0.25
N ASN A 110 5.79 4.59 -1.01
CA ASN A 110 6.08 3.46 -1.86
C ASN A 110 7.58 3.35 -2.16
N GLY A 111 8.28 4.46 -2.40
CA GLY A 111 9.73 4.45 -2.58
C GLY A 111 10.48 3.96 -1.33
N LEU A 112 10.09 4.43 -0.14
CA LEU A 112 10.65 3.97 1.13
C LEU A 112 10.35 2.49 1.41
N ASP A 113 9.14 2.03 1.09
CA ASP A 113 8.74 0.63 1.22
C ASP A 113 9.56 -0.28 0.28
N THR A 114 9.85 0.17 -0.95
CA THR A 114 10.75 -0.53 -1.87
C THR A 114 12.15 -0.69 -1.29
N ILE A 115 12.74 0.37 -0.71
CA ILE A 115 14.06 0.27 -0.05
C ILE A 115 14.01 -0.73 1.11
N ALA A 116 13.00 -0.66 1.98
CA ALA A 116 12.88 -1.57 3.12
C ALA A 116 12.65 -3.04 2.69
N LYS A 117 11.93 -3.26 1.58
CA LYS A 117 11.72 -4.58 0.95
C LYS A 117 12.95 -5.12 0.25
N PHE A 118 13.81 -4.24 -0.27
CA PHE A 118 15.08 -4.62 -0.87
C PHE A 118 15.98 -5.24 0.20
N TYR A 119 16.18 -4.54 1.32
CA TYR A 119 16.95 -5.07 2.45
C TYR A 119 16.29 -6.28 3.12
N GLY A 120 14.96 -6.46 3.07
CA GLY A 120 14.32 -7.69 3.54
C GLY A 120 14.68 -8.03 5.01
N ASN A 121 15.32 -9.18 5.25
CA ASN A 121 15.77 -9.58 6.58
C ASN A 121 17.25 -9.25 6.86
N GLU A 122 17.91 -8.53 5.95
CA GLU A 122 19.27 -8.03 6.18
C GLU A 122 19.30 -7.04 7.35
N PRO A 123 20.41 -7.00 8.13
CA PRO A 123 20.55 -6.14 9.31
C PRO A 123 20.39 -4.65 8.96
N ASP A 124 20.78 -4.25 7.76
CA ASP A 124 20.68 -2.87 7.28
C ASP A 124 19.24 -2.36 7.15
N ASN A 125 18.25 -3.25 7.05
CA ASN A 125 16.85 -2.86 7.00
C ASN A 125 16.42 -2.05 8.24
N ILE A 126 17.10 -2.22 9.38
CA ILE A 126 16.85 -1.44 10.59
C ILE A 126 17.06 0.06 10.32
N TRP A 127 18.07 0.43 9.55
CA TRP A 127 18.38 1.82 9.21
C TRP A 127 17.37 2.40 8.23
N ALA A 128 17.00 1.64 7.18
CA ALA A 128 15.97 2.03 6.23
C ALA A 128 14.63 2.29 6.94
N LYS A 129 14.19 1.36 7.80
CA LYS A 129 12.98 1.51 8.63
C LYS A 129 13.06 2.73 9.54
N ARG A 130 14.19 2.94 10.21
CA ARG A 130 14.38 4.08 11.13
C ARG A 130 14.33 5.43 10.41
N TYR A 131 14.92 5.53 9.22
CA TYR A 131 14.85 6.73 8.39
C TYR A 131 13.41 7.01 7.94
N ALA A 132 12.73 6.01 7.37
CA ALA A 132 11.35 6.13 6.92
C ALA A 132 10.39 6.52 8.07
N GLU A 133 10.54 5.88 9.23
CA GLU A 133 9.78 6.19 10.43
C GLU A 133 9.99 7.65 10.87
N LYS A 134 11.24 8.11 10.94
CA LYS A 134 11.55 9.50 11.32
C LYS A 134 10.91 10.51 10.38
N LEU A 135 10.98 10.27 9.06
CA LEU A 135 10.42 11.15 8.04
C LEU A 135 8.88 11.24 8.14
N MET A 136 8.21 10.10 8.33
CA MET A 136 6.74 10.01 8.34
C MET A 136 6.09 10.41 9.66
N ARG A 137 6.86 10.42 10.77
CA ARG A 137 6.35 10.60 12.14
C ARG A 137 5.44 11.80 12.33
N LYS A 138 5.80 12.96 11.77
CA LYS A 138 5.05 14.22 11.96
C LYS A 138 3.64 14.11 11.36
N ARG A 139 3.53 13.61 10.12
CA ARG A 139 2.26 13.40 9.44
C ARG A 139 1.44 12.30 10.11
N ALA A 140 2.07 11.19 10.50
CA ALA A 140 1.39 10.09 11.20
C ALA A 140 0.68 10.59 12.47
N LYS A 141 1.36 11.41 13.29
CA LYS A 141 0.77 12.00 14.49
C LYS A 141 -0.45 12.90 14.19
N ARG A 142 -0.48 13.60 13.06
CA ARG A 142 -1.64 14.42 12.67
C ARG A 142 -2.82 13.53 12.29
N ILE A 143 -2.61 12.54 11.43
CA ILE A 143 -3.65 11.60 11.00
C ILE A 143 -4.22 10.85 12.20
N THR A 144 -3.38 10.30 13.09
CA THR A 144 -3.84 9.53 14.25
C THR A 144 -4.63 10.37 15.26
N ARG A 145 -4.32 11.67 15.43
CA ARG A 145 -5.13 12.55 16.30
C ARG A 145 -6.54 12.71 15.77
N ASN A 146 -6.71 12.82 14.45
CA ASN A 146 -8.03 12.92 13.82
C ASN A 146 -8.89 11.67 14.06
N ILE A 147 -8.27 10.50 14.18
CA ILE A 147 -8.97 9.24 14.54
C ILE A 147 -9.56 9.36 15.94
N THR A 148 -8.75 9.79 16.92
CA THR A 148 -9.19 9.92 18.33
C THR A 148 -10.15 11.07 18.58
N SER A 149 -10.14 12.12 17.74
CA SER A 149 -11.03 13.29 17.90
C SER A 149 -12.38 13.12 17.19
N LYS A 150 -12.45 12.44 16.03
CA LYS A 150 -13.73 12.09 15.38
C LYS A 150 -14.63 11.22 16.28
N GLU A 151 -14.02 10.43 17.18
CA GLU A 151 -14.75 9.65 18.20
C GLU A 151 -15.56 10.53 19.19
N GLN A 152 -15.17 11.77 19.46
CA GLN A 152 -15.87 12.62 20.43
C GLN A 152 -17.11 13.32 19.83
N GLU A 153 -17.14 13.51 18.52
CA GLU A 153 -18.25 14.16 17.82
C GLU A 153 -19.36 13.15 17.45
N GLU A 154 -19.01 11.95 17.00
CA GLU A 154 -20.00 10.90 16.67
C GLU A 154 -20.69 10.31 17.92
N VAL A 155 -20.03 10.31 19.08
CA VAL A 155 -20.65 9.89 20.36
C VAL A 155 -21.58 10.97 20.93
N ARG A 156 -21.37 12.25 20.58
CA ARG A 156 -22.27 13.37 20.96
C ARG A 156 -23.50 13.47 20.06
N ALA A 157 -23.38 13.10 18.80
CA ALA A 157 -24.48 13.12 17.83
C ALA A 157 -25.21 11.77 17.81
N GLY A 158 -26.04 11.50 18.83
CA GLY A 158 -26.88 10.29 18.87
C GLY A 158 -27.94 10.25 17.77
N MET A 159 -27.56 9.90 16.53
CA MET A 159 -28.49 9.68 15.41
C MET A 159 -28.51 8.20 14.99
N PRO A 160 -29.71 7.59 14.85
CA PRO A 160 -29.85 6.22 14.36
C PRO A 160 -29.57 6.14 12.86
N SER A 161 -28.93 5.05 12.45
CA SER A 161 -28.67 4.72 11.04
C SER A 161 -29.99 4.58 10.27
N LYS A 162 -30.27 5.50 9.35
CA LYS A 162 -31.25 5.24 8.29
C LYS A 162 -30.59 4.37 7.22
N SER A 163 -31.18 3.20 6.99
CA SER A 163 -31.00 2.42 5.77
C SER A 163 -31.68 3.19 4.64
N GLU A 164 -30.90 3.70 3.69
CA GLU A 164 -31.43 4.12 2.39
C GLU A 164 -31.01 3.07 1.37
N ASP A 165 -31.99 2.27 0.97
CA ASP A 165 -31.93 1.39 -0.19
C ASP A 165 -31.76 2.26 -1.44
N ILE A 166 -30.66 2.09 -2.16
CA ILE A 166 -30.46 2.70 -3.48
C ILE A 166 -30.82 1.63 -4.54
N PRO A 167 -31.83 1.86 -5.41
CA PRO A 167 -32.14 0.94 -6.49
C PRO A 167 -31.03 0.94 -7.55
N SER A 168 -30.73 -0.24 -8.09
CA SER A 168 -29.80 -0.46 -9.19
C SER A 168 -30.11 0.44 -10.39
N PRO A 169 -29.12 1.13 -11.01
CA PRO A 169 -29.36 1.82 -12.26
C PRO A 169 -29.35 0.82 -13.42
N VAL A 170 -30.50 0.71 -14.09
CA VAL A 170 -30.57 0.22 -15.47
C VAL A 170 -29.96 1.30 -16.36
N PHE A 171 -28.89 0.98 -17.08
CA PHE A 171 -28.31 1.86 -18.09
C PHE A 171 -29.17 1.78 -19.36
N ASP A 172 -29.90 2.85 -19.66
CA ASP A 172 -30.47 3.08 -20.99
C ASP A 172 -29.68 4.21 -21.67
N VAL A 173 -29.24 3.95 -22.90
CA VAL A 173 -28.41 4.86 -23.70
C VAL A 173 -29.35 5.69 -24.55
N SER A 174 -29.45 6.98 -24.29
CA SER A 174 -30.01 7.96 -25.22
C SER A 174 -29.28 9.29 -25.06
N VAL A 175 -28.67 9.74 -26.14
CA VAL A 175 -27.82 10.92 -26.28
C VAL A 175 -28.68 12.12 -26.62
N GLU A 176 -28.79 13.12 -25.74
CA GLU A 176 -29.07 14.53 -26.09
C GLU A 176 -28.39 15.48 -25.10
N GLU A 177 -27.77 16.55 -25.62
CA GLU A 177 -26.96 17.56 -24.91
C GLU A 177 -27.64 18.97 -25.01
N PRO A 178 -27.26 20.00 -24.24
CA PRO A 178 -27.75 20.27 -22.88
C PRO A 178 -28.42 21.66 -22.73
N ASN A 179 -29.16 21.86 -21.63
CA ASN A 179 -29.48 23.21 -21.14
C ASN A 179 -28.92 23.42 -19.72
N SER A 180 -27.86 24.22 -19.66
CA SER A 180 -26.92 24.38 -18.57
C SER A 180 -27.33 25.54 -17.64
N ARG A 181 -27.91 25.22 -16.48
CA ARG A 181 -27.96 26.12 -15.30
C ARG A 181 -28.37 25.48 -13.96
N LYS A 182 -28.68 24.18 -13.91
CA LYS A 182 -29.00 23.45 -12.64
C LYS A 182 -27.99 22.37 -12.22
N ILE A 183 -26.92 22.14 -12.99
CA ILE A 183 -25.95 21.04 -12.76
C ILE A 183 -24.77 21.44 -11.83
N LEU A 184 -24.66 22.72 -11.45
CA LEU A 184 -23.51 23.20 -10.69
C LEU A 184 -23.53 22.91 -9.17
N SER A 185 -24.68 22.56 -8.56
CA SER A 185 -24.70 22.21 -7.13
C SER A 185 -24.42 20.72 -6.87
N LYS A 186 -25.04 19.82 -7.64
CA LYS A 186 -24.85 18.36 -7.47
C LYS A 186 -23.43 17.88 -7.78
N ARG A 187 -22.75 18.46 -8.78
CA ARG A 187 -21.37 18.08 -9.14
C ARG A 187 -20.34 18.43 -8.05
N SER A 188 -20.65 19.43 -7.21
CA SER A 188 -19.78 19.85 -6.10
C SER A 188 -19.85 18.91 -4.89
N GLU A 189 -20.99 18.25 -4.67
CA GLU A 189 -21.19 17.30 -3.58
C GLU A 189 -20.59 15.92 -3.93
N GLU A 190 -20.73 15.49 -5.19
CA GLU A 190 -20.08 14.27 -5.70
C GLU A 190 -18.54 14.38 -5.72
N HIS A 191 -17.98 15.54 -6.08
CA HIS A 191 -16.52 15.76 -6.00
C HIS A 191 -16.00 15.76 -4.56
N LYS A 192 -16.73 16.36 -3.60
CA LYS A 192 -16.33 16.37 -2.18
C LYS A 192 -16.39 14.99 -1.53
N ALA A 193 -17.39 14.17 -1.86
CA ALA A 193 -17.50 12.81 -1.35
C ALA A 193 -16.40 11.89 -1.92
N SER A 194 -16.07 12.05 -3.22
CA SER A 194 -14.95 11.38 -3.88
C SER A 194 -13.60 11.76 -3.24
N ASP A 195 -13.36 13.05 -3.03
CA ASP A 195 -12.13 13.55 -2.39
C ASP A 195 -11.99 13.08 -0.94
N SER A 196 -13.09 12.99 -0.18
CA SER A 196 -13.06 12.43 1.18
C SER A 196 -12.73 10.94 1.18
N SER A 197 -13.34 10.15 0.29
CA SER A 197 -13.08 8.70 0.21
C SER A 197 -11.65 8.40 -0.25
N LEU A 198 -11.10 9.20 -1.16
CA LEU A 198 -9.71 9.06 -1.62
C LEU A 198 -8.72 9.45 -0.52
N ASN A 199 -8.97 10.54 0.21
CA ASN A 199 -8.12 10.93 1.34
C ASN A 199 -8.14 9.90 2.47
N ASP A 200 -9.30 9.32 2.79
CA ASP A 200 -9.42 8.23 3.75
C ASP A 200 -8.59 6.99 3.33
N PHE A 201 -8.60 6.66 2.04
CA PHE A 201 -7.76 5.59 1.50
C PHE A 201 -6.27 5.90 1.67
N PHE A 202 -5.84 7.12 1.34
CA PHE A 202 -4.44 7.53 1.48
C PHE A 202 -3.99 7.54 2.95
N ASP A 203 -4.81 8.02 3.87
CA ASP A 203 -4.50 8.06 5.29
C ASP A 203 -4.37 6.66 5.90
N GLY A 204 -5.30 5.75 5.57
CA GLY A 204 -5.20 4.34 5.97
C GLY A 204 -3.94 3.67 5.42
N SER A 205 -3.66 3.88 4.13
CA SER A 205 -2.47 3.39 3.44
C SER A 205 -1.17 3.94 4.05
N PHE A 206 -1.17 5.22 4.43
CA PHE A 206 -0.05 5.91 5.06
C PHE A 206 0.24 5.36 6.44
N ILE A 207 -0.78 5.26 7.30
CA ILE A 207 -0.64 4.74 8.67
C ILE A 207 -0.18 3.28 8.64
N GLU A 208 -0.70 2.46 7.73
CA GLU A 208 -0.24 1.08 7.57
C GLU A 208 1.26 0.99 7.30
N ALA A 209 1.78 1.80 6.38
CA ALA A 209 3.20 1.81 6.08
C ALA A 209 4.04 2.36 7.25
N TYR A 210 3.60 3.47 7.86
CA TYR A 210 4.26 4.01 9.05
C TYR A 210 4.42 2.96 10.14
N CYS A 211 3.37 2.19 10.38
CA CYS A 211 3.37 1.10 11.36
C CYS A 211 4.29 -0.07 10.97
N LYS A 212 4.39 -0.42 9.69
CA LYS A 212 5.34 -1.44 9.19
C LYS A 212 6.79 -1.05 9.43
N PHE A 213 7.12 0.26 9.42
CA PHE A 213 8.46 0.74 9.74
C PHE A 213 8.83 0.64 11.25
N GLY A 214 7.92 0.13 12.09
CA GLY A 214 8.22 -0.31 13.45
C GLY A 214 8.20 0.73 14.60
N PRO A 215 7.45 1.85 14.53
CA PRO A 215 7.34 2.74 15.69
C PRO A 215 6.57 2.02 16.81
N LYS A 216 7.14 2.00 18.03
CA LYS A 216 6.60 1.26 19.18
C LYS A 216 5.15 1.63 19.53
N ASN A 217 4.78 2.89 19.33
CA ASN A 217 3.46 3.43 19.65
C ASN A 217 2.33 2.89 18.75
N CYS A 218 2.61 2.57 17.47
CA CYS A 218 1.55 2.05 16.59
C CYS A 218 1.02 0.69 17.08
N SER A 219 1.94 -0.17 17.52
CA SER A 219 1.60 -1.47 18.10
C SER A 219 0.66 -1.36 19.31
N SER A 220 0.91 -0.41 20.21
CA SER A 220 0.07 -0.23 21.41
C SER A 220 -1.28 0.40 21.06
N THR A 221 -1.32 1.39 20.15
CA THR A 221 -2.56 2.05 19.75
C THR A 221 -3.54 1.05 19.14
N PHE A 222 -3.14 0.33 18.09
CA PHE A 222 -4.06 -0.60 17.43
C PHE A 222 -4.40 -1.83 18.27
N ARG A 223 -3.53 -2.22 19.22
CA ARG A 223 -3.89 -3.21 20.23
C ARG A 223 -5.07 -2.71 21.07
N SER A 224 -4.96 -1.50 21.62
CA SER A 224 -6.02 -0.93 22.47
C SER A 224 -7.33 -0.72 21.69
N VAL A 225 -7.25 -0.27 20.44
CA VAL A 225 -8.41 -0.14 19.55
C VAL A 225 -9.04 -1.51 19.26
N PHE A 226 -8.23 -2.55 19.03
CA PHE A 226 -8.74 -3.91 18.80
C PHE A 226 -9.46 -4.44 20.04
N GLU A 227 -8.89 -4.27 21.23
CA GLU A 227 -9.54 -4.67 22.49
C GLU A 227 -10.92 -4.01 22.57
N LYS A 228 -10.98 -2.68 22.48
CA LYS A 228 -12.22 -1.91 22.63
C LYS A 228 -13.26 -2.20 21.54
N GLU A 229 -12.89 -2.03 20.26
CA GLU A 229 -13.85 -1.98 19.15
C GLU A 229 -14.12 -3.33 18.49
N VAL A 230 -13.32 -4.36 18.80
CA VAL A 230 -13.48 -5.70 18.22
C VAL A 230 -13.71 -6.73 19.31
N GLN A 231 -12.81 -6.86 20.28
CA GLN A 231 -12.87 -7.93 21.27
C GLN A 231 -14.02 -7.74 22.27
N HIS A 232 -14.21 -6.53 22.78
CA HIS A 232 -15.26 -6.22 23.75
C HIS A 232 -16.61 -5.90 23.10
N ARG A 233 -16.61 -5.29 21.91
CA ARG A 233 -17.84 -4.83 21.26
C ARG A 233 -18.57 -5.93 20.48
N CYS A 234 -17.84 -6.81 19.80
CA CYS A 234 -18.46 -7.85 18.98
C CYS A 234 -18.73 -9.10 19.81
N GLY A 235 -19.97 -9.58 19.81
CA GLY A 235 -20.36 -10.88 20.35
C GLY A 235 -19.85 -12.05 19.50
N ASP A 236 -20.23 -13.27 19.88
CA ASP A 236 -19.78 -14.49 19.19
C ASP A 236 -20.61 -14.83 17.95
N ASN A 237 -21.80 -14.25 17.82
CA ASN A 237 -22.67 -14.41 16.65
C ASN A 237 -22.75 -13.16 15.77
N ASP A 238 -21.93 -12.15 16.07
CA ASP A 238 -21.93 -10.88 15.33
C ASP A 238 -21.05 -10.95 14.08
N LYS A 239 -21.47 -10.22 13.05
CA LYS A 239 -20.64 -9.96 11.86
C LYS A 239 -19.75 -8.75 12.09
N ALA A 240 -18.50 -8.80 11.64
CA ALA A 240 -17.54 -7.71 11.80
C ALA A 240 -18.02 -6.42 11.14
N SER A 241 -18.63 -6.53 9.96
CA SER A 241 -19.20 -5.42 9.19
C SER A 241 -20.22 -4.60 10.00
N GLN A 242 -20.96 -5.26 10.90
CA GLN A 242 -22.05 -4.70 11.70
C GLN A 242 -21.59 -4.22 13.09
N CYS A 243 -20.75 -5.02 13.77
CA CYS A 243 -20.35 -4.73 15.14
C CYS A 243 -19.15 -3.77 15.24
N VAL A 244 -18.19 -3.81 14.31
CA VAL A 244 -16.94 -3.03 14.42
C VAL A 244 -17.18 -1.57 14.08
N ARG A 245 -17.09 -0.69 15.08
CA ARG A 245 -17.28 0.77 14.92
C ARG A 245 -15.93 1.46 14.71
N LEU A 246 -15.36 1.18 13.54
CA LEU A 246 -14.12 1.78 13.07
C LEU A 246 -14.22 2.05 11.56
N PRO A 247 -13.67 3.17 11.04
CA PRO A 247 -13.60 3.41 9.61
C PRO A 247 -12.98 2.24 8.85
N ARG A 248 -13.57 1.87 7.72
CA ARG A 248 -13.24 0.65 6.95
C ARG A 248 -11.73 0.50 6.67
N HIS A 249 -11.04 1.59 6.37
CA HIS A 249 -9.61 1.58 6.05
C HIS A 249 -8.70 1.28 7.26
N PHE A 250 -9.18 1.47 8.50
CA PHE A 250 -8.43 1.13 9.73
C PHE A 250 -8.74 -0.26 10.29
N ARG A 251 -9.80 -0.94 9.83
CA ARG A 251 -10.19 -2.26 10.36
C ARG A 251 -9.12 -3.33 10.14
N GLY A 252 -8.58 -3.43 8.92
CA GLY A 252 -7.56 -4.43 8.59
C GLY A 252 -6.28 -4.31 9.43
N ILE A 253 -5.78 -3.08 9.64
CA ILE A 253 -4.61 -2.83 10.49
C ILE A 253 -4.94 -3.13 11.97
N THR A 254 -6.14 -2.80 12.42
CA THR A 254 -6.60 -3.09 13.79
C THR A 254 -6.64 -4.60 14.05
N TYR A 255 -7.23 -5.38 13.14
CA TYR A 255 -7.24 -6.85 13.23
C TYR A 255 -5.82 -7.41 13.24
N CYS A 256 -4.97 -6.96 12.32
CA CYS A 256 -3.59 -7.41 12.21
C CYS A 256 -2.79 -7.17 13.49
N TYR A 257 -2.84 -5.96 14.05
CA TYR A 257 -2.09 -5.64 15.26
C TYR A 257 -2.71 -6.26 16.53
N GLY A 258 -4.04 -6.42 16.57
CA GLY A 258 -4.71 -7.19 17.61
C GLY A 258 -4.19 -8.63 17.67
N VAL A 259 -4.24 -9.34 16.53
CA VAL A 259 -3.70 -10.70 16.40
C VAL A 259 -2.21 -10.76 16.73
N LYS A 260 -1.42 -9.82 16.19
CA LYS A 260 0.04 -9.77 16.43
C LYS A 260 0.39 -9.55 17.91
N LYS A 261 -0.44 -8.85 18.68
CA LYS A 261 -0.11 -8.45 20.08
C LYS A 261 -0.81 -9.28 21.14
N LEU A 262 -1.99 -9.81 20.85
CA LEU A 262 -2.80 -10.62 21.78
C LEU A 262 -2.73 -12.12 21.45
N GLY A 263 -2.16 -12.49 20.30
CA GLY A 263 -1.90 -13.87 19.93
C GLY A 263 -3.17 -14.67 19.64
N GLY A 264 -3.21 -15.91 20.13
CA GLY A 264 -4.24 -16.90 19.79
C GLY A 264 -5.67 -16.47 20.12
N ILE A 265 -5.88 -15.77 21.24
CA ILE A 265 -7.22 -15.31 21.65
C ILE A 265 -7.81 -14.35 20.61
N ALA A 266 -7.02 -13.36 20.17
CA ALA A 266 -7.45 -12.44 19.13
C ALA A 266 -7.58 -13.14 17.78
N LEU A 267 -6.70 -14.09 17.47
CA LEU A 267 -6.78 -14.86 16.24
C LEU A 267 -8.09 -15.66 16.14
N GLU A 268 -8.49 -16.36 17.20
CA GLU A 268 -9.76 -17.09 17.23
C GLU A 268 -10.96 -16.16 17.11
N LYS A 269 -10.91 -14.97 17.75
CA LYS A 269 -11.95 -13.95 17.58
C LYS A 269 -12.08 -13.52 16.12
N VAL A 270 -10.97 -13.23 15.44
CA VAL A 270 -10.96 -12.84 14.02
C VAL A 270 -11.41 -13.99 13.11
N LYS A 271 -10.99 -15.24 13.39
CA LYS A 271 -11.46 -16.43 12.66
C LYS A 271 -12.97 -16.61 12.78
N ASN A 272 -13.53 -16.40 13.96
CA ASN A 272 -14.97 -16.49 14.17
C ASN A 272 -15.73 -15.40 13.39
N LEU A 273 -15.26 -14.16 13.47
CA LEU A 273 -15.81 -13.05 12.68
C LEU A 273 -15.76 -13.36 11.18
N TYR A 274 -14.65 -13.91 10.68
CA TYR A 274 -14.50 -14.28 9.26
C TYR A 274 -15.52 -15.33 8.81
N LYS A 275 -15.80 -16.33 9.66
CA LYS A 275 -16.77 -17.39 9.35
C LYS A 275 -18.21 -16.87 9.24
N LEU A 276 -18.56 -15.88 10.05
CA LEU A 276 -19.92 -15.32 10.09
C LEU A 276 -20.13 -14.18 9.10
N GLU A 277 -19.06 -13.52 8.66
CA GLU A 277 -19.10 -12.39 7.75
C GLU A 277 -19.61 -12.79 6.36
N ASP A 278 -20.41 -11.91 5.76
CA ASP A 278 -20.87 -12.01 4.36
C ASP A 278 -20.34 -10.87 3.48
N ASP A 279 -19.89 -9.75 4.06
CA ASP A 279 -19.23 -8.69 3.30
C ASP A 279 -17.83 -9.15 2.82
N GLU A 280 -17.70 -9.30 1.51
CA GLU A 280 -16.47 -9.81 0.89
C GLU A 280 -15.27 -8.87 1.10
N GLU A 281 -15.48 -7.55 1.18
CA GLU A 281 -14.40 -6.61 1.47
C GLU A 281 -13.94 -6.69 2.94
N GLU A 282 -14.86 -6.93 3.87
CA GLU A 282 -14.55 -7.13 5.27
C GLU A 282 -13.85 -8.48 5.51
N LYS A 283 -14.26 -9.54 4.81
CA LYS A 283 -13.52 -10.82 4.78
C LYS A 283 -12.07 -10.63 4.37
N LYS A 284 -11.80 -9.81 3.34
CA LYS A 284 -10.43 -9.47 2.94
C LYS A 284 -9.65 -8.82 4.09
N ARG A 285 -10.26 -7.88 4.83
CA ARG A 285 -9.62 -7.23 5.99
C ARG A 285 -9.36 -8.22 7.12
N LEU A 286 -10.30 -9.12 7.40
CA LEU A 286 -10.16 -10.18 8.40
C LEU A 286 -9.05 -11.18 8.02
N THR A 287 -8.97 -11.58 6.75
CA THR A 287 -7.88 -12.43 6.21
C THR A 287 -6.51 -11.80 6.44
N LYS A 288 -6.37 -10.51 6.13
CA LYS A 288 -5.15 -9.74 6.43
C LYS A 288 -4.86 -9.64 7.93
N GLY A 289 -5.91 -9.60 8.76
CA GLY A 289 -5.79 -9.64 10.20
C GLY A 289 -5.20 -10.94 10.72
N MET A 290 -5.76 -12.07 10.27
CA MET A 290 -5.29 -13.41 10.62
C MET A 290 -3.85 -13.65 10.16
N SER A 291 -3.47 -13.13 8.98
CA SER A 291 -2.12 -13.32 8.43
C SER A 291 -1.02 -12.60 9.22
N CYS A 292 -1.34 -11.79 10.22
CA CYS A 292 -0.39 -11.16 11.14
C CYS A 292 -0.06 -11.99 12.40
N ALA A 293 -0.53 -13.23 12.47
CA ALA A 293 -0.14 -14.17 13.52
C ALA A 293 1.38 -14.35 13.60
N SER A 294 1.91 -14.52 14.82
CA SER A 294 3.36 -14.65 15.05
C SER A 294 3.86 -16.10 15.10
N LYS A 295 2.95 -17.09 15.09
CA LYS A 295 3.29 -18.51 15.15
C LYS A 295 3.28 -19.12 13.75
N VAL A 296 4.35 -19.82 13.39
CA VAL A 296 4.47 -20.54 12.10
C VAL A 296 3.32 -21.52 11.90
N SER A 297 2.90 -22.23 12.96
CA SER A 297 1.80 -23.21 12.88
C SER A 297 0.47 -22.59 12.46
N GLU A 298 0.16 -21.38 12.93
CA GLU A 298 -1.09 -20.67 12.57
C GLU A 298 -1.06 -20.20 11.12
N LEU A 299 0.09 -19.68 10.66
CA LEU A 299 0.25 -19.22 9.27
C LEU A 299 0.21 -20.39 8.29
N LYS A 300 0.92 -21.49 8.58
CA LYS A 300 0.85 -22.73 7.78
C LYS A 300 -0.57 -23.31 7.79
N GLY A 301 -1.24 -23.31 8.96
CA GLY A 301 -2.63 -23.74 9.07
C GLY A 301 -3.58 -22.91 8.21
N GLN A 302 -3.40 -21.59 8.17
CA GLN A 302 -4.18 -20.69 7.31
C GLN A 302 -4.01 -21.03 5.82
N LEU A 303 -2.77 -21.28 5.37
CA LEU A 303 -2.48 -21.69 3.98
C LEU A 303 -3.09 -23.06 3.65
N LEU A 304 -2.95 -24.04 4.55
CA LEU A 304 -3.50 -25.39 4.35
C LEU A 304 -5.02 -25.36 4.27
N ASN A 305 -5.68 -24.68 5.20
CA ASN A 305 -7.15 -24.53 5.20
C ASN A 305 -7.66 -23.86 3.91
N ALA A 306 -6.87 -22.95 3.31
CA ALA A 306 -7.22 -22.34 2.03
C ALA A 306 -7.13 -23.32 0.85
N LEU A 307 -6.24 -24.31 0.93
CA LEU A 307 -6.07 -25.35 -0.10
C LEU A 307 -7.06 -26.52 0.07
N GLU A 308 -7.63 -26.71 1.25
CA GLU A 308 -8.61 -27.76 1.50
C GLU A 308 -9.89 -27.59 0.66
N ARG A 309 -10.38 -28.70 0.08
CA ARG A 309 -11.57 -28.71 -0.79
C ARG A 309 -12.89 -28.53 -0.03
N THR A 310 -12.87 -28.76 1.28
CA THR A 310 -14.05 -28.80 2.16
C THR A 310 -14.55 -27.42 2.58
N GLY A 311 -13.76 -26.35 2.39
CA GLY A 311 -14.03 -25.04 2.98
C GLY A 311 -14.90 -24.07 2.17
N GLY A 312 -15.32 -24.42 0.95
CA GLY A 312 -16.14 -23.52 0.11
C GLY A 312 -15.47 -22.19 -0.28
N ILE A 313 -14.16 -22.05 -0.05
CA ILE A 313 -13.39 -20.82 -0.33
C ILE A 313 -13.23 -20.68 -1.85
N ARG A 314 -13.53 -19.48 -2.39
CA ARG A 314 -13.36 -19.19 -3.82
C ARG A 314 -11.88 -19.20 -4.18
N ILE A 315 -11.57 -19.59 -5.41
CA ILE A 315 -10.18 -19.69 -5.92
C ILE A 315 -9.42 -18.34 -5.79
N SER A 316 -10.09 -17.22 -6.07
CA SER A 316 -9.53 -15.87 -5.88
C SER A 316 -9.12 -15.58 -4.44
N ASP A 317 -9.88 -16.08 -3.47
CA ASP A 317 -9.65 -15.84 -2.05
C ASP A 317 -8.43 -16.64 -1.56
N ILE A 318 -8.13 -17.80 -2.18
CA ILE A 318 -6.91 -18.57 -1.90
C ILE A 318 -5.68 -17.73 -2.24
N VAL A 319 -5.61 -17.16 -3.45
CA VAL A 319 -4.49 -16.30 -3.88
C VAL A 319 -4.33 -15.12 -2.91
N MET A 320 -5.44 -14.57 -2.43
CA MET A 320 -5.43 -13.50 -1.45
C MET A 320 -4.85 -13.92 -0.09
N VAL A 321 -5.16 -15.13 0.39
CA VAL A 321 -4.56 -15.70 1.61
C VAL A 321 -3.05 -15.83 1.44
N PHE A 322 -2.58 -16.40 0.32
CA PHE A 322 -1.15 -16.55 0.04
C PHE A 322 -0.42 -15.20 0.02
N ASN A 323 -0.98 -14.21 -0.68
CA ASN A 323 -0.42 -12.84 -0.69
C ASN A 323 -0.43 -12.19 0.70
N SER A 324 -1.44 -12.45 1.52
CA SER A 324 -1.54 -11.86 2.86
C SER A 324 -0.55 -12.50 3.83
N VAL A 325 -0.34 -13.82 3.73
CA VAL A 325 0.62 -14.57 4.55
C VAL A 325 2.05 -14.28 4.13
N SER A 326 2.35 -14.22 2.83
CA SER A 326 3.72 -13.97 2.34
C SER A 326 4.29 -12.62 2.78
N VAL A 327 3.43 -11.64 3.06
CA VAL A 327 3.84 -10.33 3.58
C VAL A 327 4.28 -10.40 5.05
N ASN A 328 3.92 -11.45 5.80
CA ASN A 328 4.32 -11.63 7.20
C ASN A 328 5.82 -12.01 7.30
N PRO A 329 6.64 -11.28 8.09
CA PRO A 329 8.06 -11.60 8.28
C PRO A 329 8.33 -13.04 8.72
N THR A 330 7.50 -13.60 9.60
CA THR A 330 7.62 -14.99 10.06
C THR A 330 7.31 -16.00 8.95
N ALA A 331 6.48 -15.61 7.97
CA ALA A 331 6.19 -16.47 6.83
C ALA A 331 7.33 -16.52 5.81
N GLU A 332 8.06 -15.40 5.63
CA GLU A 332 9.14 -15.29 4.64
C GLU A 332 10.14 -16.45 4.73
N GLU A 333 10.42 -16.93 5.93
CA GLU A 333 11.36 -18.02 6.19
C GLU A 333 10.89 -19.39 5.68
N PHE A 334 9.57 -19.61 5.50
CA PHE A 334 9.04 -20.92 5.12
C PHE A 334 8.22 -20.93 3.83
N MET A 335 7.86 -19.78 3.24
CA MET A 335 6.96 -19.72 2.08
C MET A 335 7.46 -20.57 0.89
N VAL A 336 8.76 -20.54 0.62
CA VAL A 336 9.38 -21.32 -0.47
C VAL A 336 9.28 -22.82 -0.19
N ASN A 337 9.66 -23.25 1.01
CA ASN A 337 9.55 -24.65 1.42
C ASN A 337 8.09 -25.13 1.37
N PHE A 338 7.15 -24.30 1.81
CA PHE A 338 5.72 -24.60 1.74
C PHE A 338 5.23 -24.78 0.30
N LEU A 339 5.67 -23.91 -0.63
CA LEU A 339 5.35 -24.05 -2.05
C LEU A 339 5.82 -25.40 -2.59
N ILE A 340 7.06 -25.78 -2.29
CA ILE A 340 7.67 -27.04 -2.74
C ILE A 340 6.96 -28.25 -2.14
N GLU A 341 6.81 -28.28 -0.80
CA GLU A 341 6.20 -29.39 -0.08
C GLU A 341 4.71 -29.59 -0.40
N LYS A 342 4.02 -28.56 -0.87
CA LYS A 342 2.57 -28.57 -1.13
C LYS A 342 2.23 -28.36 -2.60
N TRP A 343 3.21 -28.45 -3.50
CA TRP A 343 3.02 -28.21 -4.93
C TRP A 343 1.87 -29.03 -5.53
N GLU A 344 1.85 -30.34 -5.27
CA GLU A 344 0.78 -31.23 -5.75
C GLU A 344 -0.61 -30.82 -5.25
N MET A 345 -0.72 -30.40 -3.98
CA MET A 345 -1.98 -29.92 -3.41
C MET A 345 -2.44 -28.62 -4.08
N ILE A 346 -1.50 -27.71 -4.34
CA ILE A 346 -1.74 -26.43 -5.02
C ILE A 346 -2.25 -26.71 -6.44
N ILE A 347 -1.51 -27.45 -7.26
CA ILE A 347 -1.91 -27.77 -8.64
C ILE A 347 -3.26 -28.49 -8.68
N ALA A 348 -3.48 -29.47 -7.78
CA ALA A 348 -4.74 -30.19 -7.70
C ALA A 348 -5.93 -29.32 -7.27
N ARG A 349 -5.70 -28.17 -6.63
CA ARG A 349 -6.72 -27.21 -6.21
C ARG A 349 -7.08 -26.19 -7.28
N PHE A 350 -6.11 -25.81 -8.12
CA PHE A 350 -6.26 -24.78 -9.16
C PHE A 350 -6.52 -25.32 -10.58
N ARG A 351 -6.30 -26.61 -10.88
CA ARG A 351 -6.66 -27.33 -12.14
C ARG A 351 -6.96 -26.44 -13.37
N GLY A 352 -5.92 -25.86 -13.98
CA GLY A 352 -6.03 -25.07 -15.23
C GLY A 352 -6.16 -23.56 -15.04
N GLU A 353 -6.29 -23.06 -13.80
CA GLU A 353 -6.30 -21.64 -13.45
C GLU A 353 -4.87 -21.07 -13.38
N PHE A 354 -4.21 -20.98 -14.54
CA PHE A 354 -2.79 -20.61 -14.63
C PHE A 354 -2.47 -19.25 -13.99
N LYS A 355 -3.34 -18.24 -14.13
CA LYS A 355 -3.13 -16.90 -13.54
C LYS A 355 -3.11 -16.95 -12.01
N GLN A 356 -3.89 -17.84 -11.42
CA GLN A 356 -4.01 -17.97 -9.97
C GLN A 356 -2.86 -18.79 -9.40
N ILE A 357 -2.40 -19.81 -10.15
CA ILE A 357 -1.13 -20.51 -9.86
C ILE A 357 0.04 -19.52 -9.91
N GLU A 358 0.13 -18.69 -10.95
CA GLU A 358 1.13 -17.63 -11.05
C GLU A 358 1.07 -16.68 -9.85
N GLY A 359 -0.15 -16.29 -9.43
CA GLY A 359 -0.36 -15.48 -8.22
C GLY A 359 0.18 -16.15 -6.95
N VAL A 360 -0.01 -17.46 -6.77
CA VAL A 360 0.54 -18.23 -5.65
C VAL A 360 2.06 -18.31 -5.72
N ILE A 361 2.63 -18.58 -6.90
CA ILE A 361 4.08 -18.61 -7.13
C ILE A 361 4.69 -17.25 -6.78
N ASN A 362 4.14 -16.16 -7.32
CA ASN A 362 4.61 -14.80 -7.04
C ASN A 362 4.52 -14.45 -5.56
N ALA A 363 3.47 -14.89 -4.86
CA ALA A 363 3.35 -14.71 -3.42
C ALA A 363 4.46 -15.43 -2.65
N CYS A 364 4.76 -16.69 -3.00
CA CYS A 364 5.78 -17.49 -2.32
C CYS A 364 7.21 -17.05 -2.66
N LEU A 365 7.45 -16.64 -3.91
CA LEU A 365 8.79 -16.37 -4.45
C LEU A 365 9.16 -14.88 -4.44
N GLY A 366 8.23 -13.96 -4.22
CA GLY A 366 8.49 -12.50 -4.31
C GLY A 366 9.55 -11.96 -3.33
N LYS A 367 9.98 -12.77 -2.36
CA LYS A 367 10.97 -12.43 -1.33
C LYS A 367 12.24 -13.26 -1.38
N LEU A 368 12.47 -14.01 -2.46
CA LEU A 368 13.78 -14.64 -2.72
C LEU A 368 14.86 -13.57 -2.83
N ARG A 369 15.97 -13.73 -2.11
CA ARG A 369 17.08 -12.77 -2.12
C ARG A 369 18.46 -13.42 -2.21
N SER A 370 18.59 -14.70 -1.89
CA SER A 370 19.88 -15.41 -1.90
C SER A 370 19.97 -16.44 -3.03
N GLU A 371 21.17 -16.69 -3.54
CA GLU A 371 21.44 -17.74 -4.52
C GLU A 371 20.98 -19.13 -4.03
N GLY A 372 21.14 -19.41 -2.73
CA GLY A 372 20.65 -20.65 -2.13
C GLY A 372 19.14 -20.83 -2.26
N GLN A 373 18.36 -19.77 -2.02
CA GLN A 373 16.91 -19.82 -2.19
C GLN A 373 16.51 -19.91 -3.67
N ILE A 374 17.28 -19.31 -4.58
CA ILE A 374 17.05 -19.43 -6.03
C ILE A 374 17.28 -20.88 -6.49
N MET A 375 18.39 -21.50 -6.08
CA MET A 375 18.69 -22.90 -6.41
C MET A 375 17.62 -23.86 -5.88
N LEU A 376 17.10 -23.61 -4.67
CA LEU A 376 16.04 -24.43 -4.09
C LEU A 376 14.76 -24.45 -4.95
N VAL A 377 14.44 -23.34 -5.62
CA VAL A 377 13.26 -23.20 -6.47
C VAL A 377 13.46 -23.88 -7.83
N SER A 378 14.70 -23.98 -8.33
CA SER A 378 14.99 -24.65 -9.60
C SER A 378 14.46 -26.08 -9.65
N VAL A 379 14.42 -26.77 -8.51
CA VAL A 379 13.87 -28.13 -8.36
C VAL A 379 12.41 -28.25 -8.84
N LEU A 380 11.63 -27.17 -8.77
CA LEU A 380 10.24 -27.15 -9.27
C LEU A 380 10.12 -27.10 -10.79
N PHE A 381 11.19 -26.74 -11.48
CA PHE A 381 11.22 -26.51 -12.93
C PHE A 381 12.12 -27.51 -13.69
N GLU A 382 12.68 -28.51 -12.99
CA GLU A 382 13.56 -29.54 -13.55
C GLU A 382 12.82 -30.79 -14.09
N PHE A 383 11.49 -30.75 -14.16
CA PHE A 383 10.63 -31.80 -14.72
C PHE A 383 9.68 -31.21 -15.77
#